data_AF-A0A9X0HKB0-F1
#
_entry.id   AF-A0A9X0HKB0-F1
#
_cell.length_a   1.000
_cell.length_b   1.000
_cell.length_c   1.000
_cell.angle_alpha   90.00
_cell.angle_beta   90.00
_cell.angle_gamma   90.00
#
_symmetry.space_group_name_H-M   'P 1'
#
loop_
_entity.id
_entity.type
_entity.pdbx_description
1 polymer ?
#
loop_
_entity_poly.entity_id
_entity_poly.type
_entity_poly.pdbx_seq_one_letter_code
_entity_poly.pdbx_strand_id
1 'polypeptide(L)'
;MGKLLLLSVGLFLLTAGSAVGQRTNNDGFQRRNGQMHVLRNGQLRPMQHDVVLPNGSIITKDGFVVSATGQRTELREGQGCDLKGNPVTVLSAANGLALASPGKSNKAREYAPSVEQVRAVLADFLGDDRDEANEYDRKQAEKAHERRKKEEEWLREEAKRHEEYQRERGKKWKEKRKERRDWDD
;
A
#
# COMPACT_ATOMS: atom_id res chain seq x y z
N MET A 1 74.00 38.57 46.40
CA MET A 1 73.23 37.33 46.59
C MET A 1 71.79 37.71 46.87
N GLY A 2 70.86 37.41 45.96
CA GLY A 2 69.43 37.66 46.13
C GLY A 2 68.64 36.71 45.23
N LYS A 3 67.94 35.76 45.85
CA LYS A 3 67.15 34.70 45.22
C LYS A 3 65.71 35.18 44.98
N LEU A 4 65.18 34.80 43.81
CA LEU A 4 63.86 34.19 43.59
C LEU A 4 62.58 35.00 43.94
N LEU A 5 61.75 35.31 42.94
CA LEU A 5 60.34 34.91 42.97
C LEU A 5 59.68 34.96 41.58
N LEU A 6 59.01 33.86 41.26
CA LEU A 6 58.16 33.62 40.10
C LEU A 6 56.97 34.59 40.04
N LEU A 7 56.58 35.01 38.82
CA LEU A 7 55.19 35.32 38.51
C LEU A 7 54.90 35.00 37.04
N SER A 8 54.46 33.77 36.84
CA SER A 8 53.87 33.26 35.60
C SER A 8 52.50 33.90 35.39
N VAL A 9 52.40 34.86 34.47
CA VAL A 9 51.11 35.35 33.97
C VAL A 9 50.77 34.57 32.71
N GLY A 10 49.80 33.67 32.86
CA GLY A 10 49.37 32.72 31.84
C GLY A 10 48.70 33.41 30.65
N LEU A 11 49.28 33.21 29.48
CA LEU A 11 48.66 33.51 28.20
C LEU A 11 47.83 32.30 27.76
N PHE A 12 46.57 32.25 28.20
CA PHE A 12 45.61 31.25 27.73
C PHE A 12 45.00 31.75 26.41
N LEU A 13 45.66 31.45 25.29
CA LEU A 13 45.06 31.59 23.96
C LEU A 13 43.88 30.60 23.85
N LEU A 14 42.65 31.07 24.08
CA LEU A 14 41.45 30.35 23.68
C LEU A 14 41.40 30.31 22.15
N THR A 15 41.96 29.26 21.57
CA THR A 15 41.66 28.86 20.20
C THR A 15 40.19 28.44 20.15
N ALA A 16 39.33 29.36 19.71
CA ALA A 16 37.99 29.03 19.26
C ALA A 16 38.11 28.19 17.98
N GLY A 17 38.35 26.89 18.15
CA GLY A 17 38.20 25.93 17.08
C GLY A 17 36.74 25.94 16.66
N SER A 18 36.44 26.56 15.52
CA SER A 18 35.19 26.33 14.84
C SER A 18 35.13 24.83 14.58
N ALA A 19 34.32 24.11 15.37
CA ALA A 19 33.87 22.80 15.01
C ALA A 19 33.17 22.98 13.66
N VAL A 20 33.89 22.72 12.58
CA VAL A 20 33.31 22.46 11.27
C VAL A 20 32.43 21.24 11.52
N GLY A 21 31.18 21.51 11.88
CA GLY A 21 30.18 20.49 12.13
C GLY A 21 30.25 19.56 10.95
N GLN A 22 30.62 18.31 11.21
CA GLN A 22 30.76 17.30 10.18
C GLN A 22 29.48 17.37 9.34
N ARG A 23 29.61 17.83 8.09
CA ARG A 23 28.53 17.71 7.12
C ARG A 23 28.34 16.21 7.01
N THR A 24 27.33 15.68 7.68
CA THR A 24 26.89 14.32 7.43
C THR A 24 26.34 14.38 6.02
N ASN A 25 27.20 14.03 5.06
CA ASN A 25 26.90 13.94 3.64
C ASN A 25 25.89 12.80 3.45
N ASN A 26 24.67 13.03 3.91
CA ASN A 26 23.56 12.10 3.83
C ASN A 26 22.88 12.36 2.51
N ASP A 27 23.55 11.93 1.45
CA ASP A 27 22.97 11.86 0.12
C ASP A 27 21.94 10.72 0.09
N GLY A 28 20.88 10.93 -0.69
CA GLY A 28 19.86 9.93 -0.90
C GLY A 28 18.65 10.52 -1.60
N PHE A 29 17.47 10.03 -1.23
CA PHE A 29 16.23 10.38 -1.90
C PHE A 29 15.14 10.66 -0.88
N GLN A 30 14.19 11.52 -1.24
CA GLN A 30 13.04 11.87 -0.40
C GLN A 30 11.78 11.98 -1.25
N ARG A 31 10.67 11.43 -0.76
CA ARG A 31 9.35 11.70 -1.32
C ARG A 31 8.79 12.96 -0.69
N ARG A 32 8.48 13.95 -1.53
CA ARG A 32 7.89 15.22 -1.11
C ARG A 32 6.83 15.70 -2.09
N ASN A 33 5.67 16.07 -1.59
CA ASN A 33 4.49 16.47 -2.35
C ASN A 33 4.12 15.44 -3.42
N GLY A 34 4.23 14.14 -3.09
CA GLY A 34 3.97 13.06 -4.03
C GLY A 34 5.04 12.84 -5.11
N GLN A 35 6.08 13.67 -5.20
CA GLN A 35 7.18 13.56 -6.16
C GLN A 35 8.50 13.17 -5.48
N MET A 36 9.30 12.34 -6.13
CA MET A 36 10.65 12.03 -5.64
C MET A 36 11.65 13.14 -5.91
N HIS A 37 12.50 13.36 -4.92
CA HIS A 37 13.58 14.33 -4.95
C HIS A 37 14.89 13.64 -4.58
N VAL A 38 15.98 14.04 -5.23
CA VAL A 38 17.34 13.67 -4.86
C VAL A 38 17.84 14.65 -3.81
N LEU A 39 18.25 14.13 -2.66
CA LEU A 39 18.93 14.89 -1.63
C LEU A 39 20.43 14.75 -1.85
N ARG A 40 21.11 15.85 -2.20
CA ARG A 40 22.56 15.87 -2.34
C ARG A 40 23.15 17.07 -1.62
N ASN A 41 24.11 16.85 -0.73
CA ASN A 41 24.70 17.91 0.09
C ASN A 41 23.65 18.78 0.83
N GLY A 42 22.58 18.14 1.32
CA GLY A 42 21.47 18.83 2.01
C GLY A 42 20.51 19.61 1.10
N GLN A 43 20.71 19.61 -0.22
CA GLN A 43 19.82 20.25 -1.19
C GLN A 43 18.91 19.21 -1.86
N LEU A 44 17.61 19.48 -1.88
CA LEU A 44 16.65 18.70 -2.66
C LEU A 44 16.58 19.19 -4.09
N ARG A 45 16.57 18.25 -5.04
CA ARG A 45 16.32 18.51 -6.45
C ARG A 45 15.27 17.52 -6.98
N PRO A 46 14.30 17.96 -7.79
CA PRO A 46 13.30 17.05 -8.34
C PRO A 46 13.98 15.98 -9.20
N MET A 47 13.55 14.73 -9.02
CA MET A 47 14.07 13.60 -9.77
C MET A 47 13.36 13.50 -11.12
N GLN A 48 14.11 13.58 -12.23
CA GLN A 48 13.53 13.59 -13.59
C GLN A 48 13.35 12.19 -14.19
N HIS A 49 14.19 11.25 -13.76
CA HIS A 49 14.24 9.89 -14.27
C HIS A 49 14.48 8.92 -13.12
N ASP A 50 14.12 7.66 -13.33
CA ASP A 50 14.38 6.60 -12.37
C ASP A 50 15.89 6.39 -12.22
N VAL A 51 16.33 6.08 -11.01
CA VAL A 51 17.75 5.92 -10.69
C VAL A 51 18.04 4.49 -10.31
N VAL A 52 18.96 3.85 -11.04
CA VAL A 52 19.48 2.53 -10.71
C VAL A 52 20.65 2.68 -9.75
N LEU A 53 20.55 2.05 -8.58
CA LEU A 53 21.58 2.04 -7.56
C LEU A 53 22.63 0.96 -7.85
N PRO A 54 23.86 1.09 -7.31
CA PRO A 54 24.92 0.09 -7.50
C PRO A 54 24.57 -1.33 -7.02
N ASN A 55 23.59 -1.46 -6.11
CA ASN A 55 23.10 -2.75 -5.63
C ASN A 55 22.01 -3.37 -6.52
N GLY A 56 21.71 -2.78 -7.68
CA GLY A 56 20.68 -3.24 -8.61
C GLY A 56 19.25 -2.83 -8.24
N SER A 57 19.04 -2.09 -7.15
CA SER A 57 17.72 -1.54 -6.82
C SER A 57 17.42 -0.30 -7.68
N ILE A 58 16.14 -0.04 -7.96
CA ILE A 58 15.67 1.08 -8.77
C ILE A 58 14.81 2.00 -7.91
N ILE A 59 15.15 3.28 -7.86
CA ILE A 59 14.34 4.33 -7.24
C ILE A 59 13.51 4.99 -8.34
N THR A 60 12.19 4.86 -8.27
CA THR A 60 11.30 5.44 -9.28
C THR A 60 10.89 6.86 -8.94
N LYS A 61 10.67 7.70 -9.93
CA LYS A 61 10.19 9.09 -9.75
C LYS A 61 8.84 9.19 -9.02
N ASP A 62 8.06 8.12 -9.07
CA ASP A 62 6.73 8.01 -8.48
C ASP A 62 6.75 7.69 -6.96
N GLY A 63 7.93 7.44 -6.38
CA GLY A 63 8.05 7.20 -4.94
C GLY A 63 8.16 5.74 -4.53
N PHE A 64 8.67 4.88 -5.41
CA PHE A 64 8.88 3.46 -5.09
C PHE A 64 10.36 3.09 -5.10
N VAL A 65 10.72 2.19 -4.19
CA VAL A 65 11.99 1.47 -4.18
C VAL A 65 11.71 0.07 -4.70
N VAL A 66 12.27 -0.28 -5.85
CA VAL A 66 12.21 -1.62 -6.41
C VAL A 66 13.55 -2.30 -6.13
N SER A 67 13.55 -3.32 -5.28
CA SER A 67 14.76 -4.09 -4.99
C SER A 67 15.24 -4.87 -6.21
N ALA A 68 16.49 -5.33 -6.19
CA ALA A 68 17.05 -6.17 -7.25
C ALA A 68 16.26 -7.48 -7.48
N THR A 69 15.50 -7.95 -6.49
CA THR A 69 14.62 -9.13 -6.61
C THR A 69 13.25 -8.81 -7.21
N GLY A 70 12.96 -7.54 -7.49
CA GLY A 70 11.68 -7.06 -8.01
C GLY A 70 10.66 -6.69 -6.94
N GLN A 71 10.97 -6.87 -5.64
CA GLN A 71 10.06 -6.43 -4.57
C GLN A 71 9.95 -4.90 -4.56
N ARG A 72 8.72 -4.39 -4.62
CA ARG A 72 8.39 -2.97 -4.64
C ARG A 72 7.94 -2.49 -3.26
N THR A 73 8.58 -1.43 -2.77
CA THR A 73 8.25 -0.76 -1.50
C THR A 73 7.90 0.69 -1.78
N GLU A 74 6.73 1.14 -1.31
CA GLU A 74 6.30 2.53 -1.45
C GLU A 74 6.87 3.38 -0.31
N LEU A 75 7.45 4.53 -0.66
CA LEU A 75 7.87 5.55 0.30
C LEU A 75 6.68 6.46 0.61
N ARG A 76 6.42 6.73 1.89
CA ARG A 76 5.39 7.70 2.29
C ARG A 76 5.90 9.14 2.16
N GLU A 77 4.99 10.09 2.17
CA GLU A 77 5.30 11.51 2.22
C GLU A 77 6.23 11.83 3.42
N GLY A 78 7.33 12.54 3.17
CA GLY A 78 8.34 12.85 4.19
C GLY A 78 9.33 11.71 4.48
N GLN A 79 9.12 10.49 3.96
CA GLN A 79 10.11 9.42 3.99
C GLN A 79 11.08 9.52 2.81
N GLY A 80 12.23 8.89 2.98
CA GLY A 80 13.26 8.81 1.97
C GLY A 80 13.90 7.43 1.90
N CYS A 81 14.94 7.31 1.08
CA CYS A 81 15.83 6.16 1.11
C CYS A 81 17.29 6.61 0.98
N ASP A 82 18.19 5.83 1.55
CA ASP A 82 19.64 6.03 1.41
C ASP A 82 20.14 5.55 0.03
N LEU A 83 21.43 5.74 -0.27
CA LEU A 83 22.06 5.25 -1.51
C LEU A 83 22.13 3.72 -1.62
N LYS A 84 21.69 2.99 -0.60
CA LYS A 84 21.55 1.53 -0.60
C LYS A 84 20.08 1.10 -0.78
N GLY A 85 19.15 2.04 -0.92
CA GLY A 85 17.73 1.76 -1.06
C GLY A 85 17.02 1.40 0.25
N ASN A 86 17.65 1.61 1.40
CA ASN A 86 16.98 1.39 2.69
C ASN A 86 16.05 2.58 2.99
N PRO A 87 14.77 2.34 3.32
CA PRO A 87 13.88 3.40 3.76
C PRO A 87 14.41 4.08 5.02
N VAL A 88 14.44 5.41 5.03
CA VAL A 88 14.90 6.25 6.14
C VAL A 88 13.94 7.41 6.36
N THR A 89 13.83 7.86 7.60
CA THR A 89 13.12 9.10 7.93
C THR A 89 14.02 10.29 7.59
N VAL A 90 13.48 11.30 6.91
CA VAL A 90 14.20 12.55 6.66
C VAL A 90 13.90 13.52 7.80
N LEU A 91 14.94 14.04 8.43
CA LEU A 91 14.85 15.02 9.51
C LEU A 91 15.31 16.38 9.00
N SER A 92 14.62 17.44 9.43
CA SER A 92 15.10 18.80 9.26
C SER A 92 16.18 19.08 10.30
N ALA A 93 17.41 19.31 9.85
CA ALA A 93 18.52 19.75 10.69
C ALA A 93 18.79 21.25 10.50
N ALA A 94 19.54 21.86 11.42
CA ALA A 94 19.87 23.28 11.39
C ALA A 94 20.56 23.73 10.09
N ASN A 95 21.22 22.81 9.38
CA ASN A 95 22.00 23.08 8.16
C ASN A 95 21.37 22.49 6.88
N GLY A 96 20.09 22.10 6.93
CA GLY A 96 19.38 21.49 5.79
C GLY A 96 18.74 20.15 6.14
N LEU A 97 18.35 19.39 5.13
CA LEU A 97 17.74 18.07 5.34
C LEU A 97 18.82 17.02 5.55
N ALA A 98 18.63 16.19 6.56
CA ALA A 98 19.49 15.06 6.87
C ALA A 98 18.67 13.78 6.90
N LEU A 99 19.17 12.72 6.26
CA LEU A 99 18.61 11.39 6.47
C LEU A 99 18.96 10.95 7.89
N ALA A 100 17.98 10.49 8.66
CA ALA A 100 18.28 9.76 9.88
C ALA A 100 19.13 8.54 9.48
N SER A 101 20.11 8.17 10.32
CA SER A 101 20.75 6.86 10.20
C SER A 101 19.65 5.82 10.01
N PRO A 102 19.85 4.79 9.17
CA PRO A 102 18.90 3.69 9.05
C PRO A 102 18.76 3.10 10.44
N GLY A 103 17.78 3.60 11.19
CA GLY A 103 17.50 3.14 12.53
C GLY A 103 17.20 1.68 12.31
N LYS A 104 18.00 0.79 12.91
CA LYS A 104 17.75 -0.65 12.96
C LYS A 104 16.25 -0.77 13.11
N SER A 105 15.56 -1.09 12.02
CA SER A 105 14.12 -0.87 11.91
C SER A 105 13.54 -1.57 13.10
N ASN A 106 13.07 -0.78 14.07
CA ASN A 106 12.90 -1.29 15.41
C ASN A 106 12.01 -2.52 15.29
N LYS A 107 12.33 -3.54 16.09
CA LYS A 107 11.41 -4.56 16.56
C LYS A 107 10.14 -3.97 17.24
N ALA A 108 9.75 -2.73 16.94
CA ALA A 108 8.51 -2.09 17.31
C ALA A 108 7.29 -2.67 16.58
N ARG A 109 7.50 -3.58 15.61
CA ARG A 109 6.42 -4.46 15.13
C ARG A 109 6.15 -5.65 16.07
N GLU A 110 6.97 -5.84 17.10
CA GLU A 110 6.83 -6.93 18.10
C GLU A 110 5.96 -6.50 19.30
N TYR A 111 5.51 -5.24 19.35
CA TYR A 111 4.58 -4.70 20.36
C TYR A 111 3.30 -4.09 19.76
N ALA A 112 2.95 -4.46 18.53
CA ALA A 112 1.57 -4.27 18.10
C ALA A 112 0.72 -5.26 18.93
N PRO A 113 -0.26 -4.81 19.73
CA PRO A 113 -1.16 -5.72 20.40
C PRO A 113 -1.74 -6.65 19.35
N SER A 114 -1.78 -7.95 19.65
CA SER A 114 -2.32 -8.91 18.69
C SER A 114 -3.77 -8.51 18.36
N VAL A 115 -4.22 -8.83 17.15
CA VAL A 115 -5.59 -8.52 16.72
C VAL A 115 -6.61 -9.05 17.74
N GLU A 116 -6.30 -10.18 18.39
CA GLU A 116 -7.04 -10.75 19.51
C GLU A 116 -7.11 -9.82 20.74
N GLN A 117 -6.00 -9.24 21.18
CA GLN A 117 -5.95 -8.34 22.33
C GLN A 117 -6.73 -7.05 22.08
N VAL A 118 -6.62 -6.49 20.87
CA VAL A 118 -7.41 -5.31 20.47
C VAL A 118 -8.90 -5.66 20.42
N ARG A 119 -9.25 -6.83 19.89
CA ARG A 119 -10.64 -7.30 19.81
C ARG A 119 -11.25 -7.55 21.19
N ALA A 120 -10.50 -8.07 22.15
CA ALA A 120 -10.96 -8.30 23.51
C ALA A 120 -11.30 -6.99 24.23
N VAL A 121 -10.39 -5.99 24.16
CA VAL A 121 -10.63 -4.67 24.77
C VAL A 121 -11.79 -3.93 24.09
N LEU A 122 -11.92 -4.09 22.77
CA LEU A 122 -13.01 -3.47 22.02
C LEU A 122 -14.37 -4.13 22.31
N ALA A 123 -14.41 -5.45 22.51
CA ALA A 123 -15.61 -6.20 22.86
C ALA A 123 -16.15 -5.81 24.27
N ASP A 124 -15.26 -5.59 25.23
CA ASP A 124 -15.65 -5.13 26.58
C ASP A 124 -16.23 -3.71 26.57
N PHE A 125 -15.81 -2.86 25.62
CA PHE A 125 -16.21 -1.44 25.59
C PHE A 125 -17.48 -1.17 24.76
N LEU A 126 -17.70 -1.93 23.68
CA LEU A 126 -18.80 -1.67 22.75
C LEU A 126 -20.06 -2.50 23.00
N GLY A 127 -20.03 -3.48 23.92
CA GLY A 127 -21.14 -4.42 24.08
C GLY A 127 -21.19 -5.41 22.90
N ASP A 128 -21.44 -6.68 23.20
CA ASP A 128 -21.50 -7.73 22.18
C ASP A 128 -22.87 -7.70 21.48
N ASP A 129 -23.11 -6.67 20.65
CA ASP A 129 -24.32 -6.55 19.80
C ASP A 129 -24.31 -7.56 18.61
N ARG A 130 -23.75 -8.76 18.81
CA ARG A 130 -23.68 -9.82 17.79
C ARG A 130 -25.03 -10.45 17.47
N ASP A 131 -26.02 -10.29 18.35
CA ASP A 131 -27.33 -10.91 18.15
C ASP A 131 -28.14 -10.20 17.06
N GLU A 132 -27.98 -8.87 16.88
CA GLU A 132 -28.76 -8.10 15.90
C GLU A 132 -28.19 -8.20 14.47
N ALA A 133 -26.86 -8.25 14.34
CA ALA A 133 -26.20 -8.46 13.05
C ALA A 133 -26.56 -9.81 12.41
N ASN A 134 -26.69 -10.86 13.23
CA ASN A 134 -27.06 -12.20 12.77
C ASN A 134 -28.50 -12.28 12.22
N GLU A 135 -29.43 -11.46 12.73
CA GLU A 135 -30.81 -11.46 12.23
C GLU A 135 -30.91 -10.84 10.83
N TYR A 136 -30.18 -9.75 10.59
CA TYR A 136 -30.15 -9.09 9.28
C TYR A 136 -29.59 -10.02 8.20
N ASP A 137 -28.47 -10.67 8.49
CA ASP A 137 -27.83 -11.60 7.55
C ASP A 137 -28.71 -12.81 7.25
N ARG A 138 -29.41 -13.34 8.26
CA ARG A 138 -30.38 -14.43 8.07
C ARG A 138 -31.56 -14.01 7.18
N LYS A 139 -32.12 -12.82 7.39
CA LYS A 139 -33.20 -12.28 6.53
C LYS A 139 -32.74 -12.07 5.09
N GLN A 140 -31.52 -11.61 4.88
CA GLN A 140 -30.95 -11.45 3.54
C GLN A 140 -30.72 -12.80 2.86
N ALA A 141 -30.21 -13.79 3.58
CA ALA A 141 -30.03 -15.15 3.07
C ALA A 141 -31.36 -15.80 2.67
N GLU A 142 -32.40 -15.64 3.49
CA GLU A 142 -33.74 -16.16 3.20
C GLU A 142 -34.35 -15.50 1.95
N LYS A 143 -34.24 -14.18 1.83
CA LYS A 143 -34.71 -13.43 0.65
C LYS A 143 -33.95 -13.82 -0.62
N ALA A 144 -32.64 -14.05 -0.52
CA ALA A 144 -31.84 -14.53 -1.64
C ALA A 144 -32.27 -15.93 -2.09
N HIS A 145 -32.53 -16.83 -1.14
CA HIS A 145 -33.04 -18.17 -1.43
C HIS A 145 -34.42 -18.14 -2.10
N GLU A 146 -35.34 -17.29 -1.63
CA GLU A 146 -36.66 -17.15 -2.24
C GLU A 146 -36.58 -16.60 -3.68
N ARG A 147 -35.69 -15.64 -3.94
CA ARG A 147 -35.46 -15.10 -5.30
C ARG A 147 -34.92 -16.18 -6.23
N ARG A 148 -33.93 -16.96 -5.79
CA ARG A 148 -33.38 -18.06 -6.58
C ARG A 148 -34.43 -19.12 -6.91
N LYS A 149 -35.29 -19.45 -5.95
CA LYS A 149 -36.39 -20.40 -6.16
C LYS A 149 -37.40 -19.89 -7.20
N LYS A 150 -37.79 -18.60 -7.12
CA LYS A 150 -38.69 -17.97 -8.11
C LYS A 150 -38.06 -17.92 -9.51
N GLU A 151 -36.77 -17.63 -9.61
CA GLU A 151 -36.02 -17.61 -10.86
C GLU A 151 -35.95 -19.01 -11.50
N GLU A 152 -35.71 -20.04 -10.70
CA GLU A 152 -35.69 -21.43 -11.17
C GLU A 152 -37.08 -21.92 -11.64
N GLU A 153 -38.15 -21.58 -10.91
CA GLU A 153 -39.51 -21.87 -11.33
C GLU A 153 -39.88 -21.17 -12.64
N TRP A 154 -39.50 -19.90 -12.78
CA TRP A 154 -39.71 -19.13 -14.00
C TRP A 154 -38.98 -19.73 -15.20
N LEU A 155 -37.69 -20.08 -15.04
CA LEU A 155 -36.90 -20.74 -16.09
C LEU A 155 -37.50 -22.09 -16.49
N ARG A 156 -38.04 -22.85 -15.53
CA ARG A 156 -38.70 -24.13 -15.82
C ARG A 156 -39.99 -23.94 -16.59
N GLU A 157 -40.76 -22.89 -16.30
CA GLU A 157 -41.96 -22.55 -17.05
C GLU A 157 -41.63 -22.07 -18.47
N GLU A 158 -40.62 -21.23 -18.62
CA GLU A 158 -40.15 -20.75 -19.92
C GLU A 158 -39.64 -21.91 -20.81
N ALA A 159 -38.88 -22.84 -20.22
CA ALA A 159 -38.44 -24.05 -20.91
C ALA A 159 -39.62 -24.90 -21.43
N LYS A 160 -40.67 -25.06 -20.62
CA LYS A 160 -41.91 -25.76 -21.04
C LYS A 160 -42.61 -25.04 -22.18
N ARG A 161 -42.75 -23.71 -22.10
CA ARG A 161 -43.35 -22.90 -23.18
C ARG A 161 -42.56 -23.02 -24.47
N HIS A 162 -41.23 -23.00 -24.39
CA HIS A 162 -40.36 -23.17 -25.54
C HIS A 162 -40.48 -24.58 -26.14
N GLU A 163 -40.52 -25.63 -25.31
CA GLU A 163 -40.72 -27.01 -25.76
C GLU A 163 -42.08 -27.18 -26.47
N GLU A 164 -43.16 -26.63 -25.89
CA GLU A 164 -44.49 -26.65 -26.49
C GLU A 164 -44.52 -25.92 -27.84
N TYR A 165 -43.93 -24.72 -27.90
CA TYR A 165 -43.79 -23.96 -29.14
C TYR A 165 -43.05 -24.75 -30.23
N GLN A 166 -41.94 -25.41 -29.90
CA GLN A 166 -41.21 -26.26 -30.85
C GLN A 166 -42.06 -27.44 -31.31
N ARG A 167 -42.85 -28.05 -30.41
CA ARG A 167 -43.77 -29.15 -30.74
C ARG A 167 -44.86 -28.71 -31.71
N GLU A 168 -45.48 -27.55 -31.48
CA GLU A 168 -46.50 -26.99 -32.38
C GLU A 168 -45.90 -26.63 -33.74
N ARG A 169 -44.72 -26.00 -33.76
CA ARG A 169 -44.01 -25.68 -35.00
C ARG A 169 -43.70 -26.94 -35.80
N GLY A 170 -43.29 -28.01 -35.13
CA GLY A 170 -43.05 -29.32 -35.72
C GLY A 170 -44.30 -29.95 -36.33
N LYS A 171 -45.46 -29.85 -35.65
CA LYS A 171 -46.76 -30.31 -36.19
C LYS A 171 -47.13 -29.54 -37.46
N LYS A 172 -47.07 -28.21 -37.43
CA LYS A 172 -47.39 -27.34 -38.57
C LYS A 172 -46.48 -27.61 -39.78
N TRP A 173 -45.20 -27.89 -39.55
CA TRP A 173 -44.27 -28.28 -40.60
C TRP A 173 -44.63 -29.64 -41.24
N LYS A 174 -45.05 -30.62 -40.45
CA LYS A 174 -45.50 -31.93 -40.96
C LYS A 174 -46.79 -31.81 -41.77
N GLU A 175 -47.74 -31.02 -41.30
CA GLU A 175 -49.01 -30.75 -42.02
C GLU A 175 -48.75 -30.08 -43.37
N LYS A 176 -47.97 -29.00 -43.40
CA LYS A 176 -47.57 -28.32 -44.64
C LYS A 176 -46.82 -29.23 -45.62
N ARG A 177 -46.03 -30.19 -45.11
CA ARG A 177 -45.34 -31.20 -45.95
C ARG A 177 -46.31 -32.22 -46.52
N LYS A 178 -47.36 -32.60 -45.78
CA LYS A 178 -48.41 -33.49 -46.26
C LYS A 178 -49.23 -32.81 -47.35
N GLU A 179 -49.68 -31.57 -47.12
CA GLU A 179 -50.38 -30.77 -48.13
C GLU A 179 -49.58 -30.67 -49.43
N ARG A 180 -48.26 -30.41 -49.36
CA ARG A 180 -47.40 -30.34 -50.56
C ARG A 180 -47.29 -31.66 -51.33
N ARG A 181 -47.38 -32.80 -50.66
CA ARG A 181 -47.30 -34.12 -51.31
C ARG A 181 -48.56 -34.40 -52.15
N ASP A 182 -49.72 -33.95 -51.68
CA ASP A 182 -51.01 -34.18 -52.36
C ASP A 182 -51.16 -33.36 -53.66
N TRP A 183 -50.24 -32.42 -53.96
CA TRP A 183 -50.23 -31.65 -55.22
C TRP A 183 -49.42 -32.32 -56.34
N ASP A 184 -48.60 -33.33 -56.03
CA ASP A 184 -47.70 -33.99 -56.99
C ASP A 184 -48.29 -35.30 -57.58
N ASP A 185 -49.44 -35.76 -57.07
CA ASP A 185 -50.21 -36.94 -57.55
C ASP A 185 -51.42 -36.52 -58.40
#